data_AF-A0AAD3RID8-F1
#
_entry.id   AF-A0AAD3RID8-F1
#
_cell.length_a   1.000
_cell.length_b   1.000
_cell.length_c   1.000
_cell.angle_alpha   90.00
_cell.angle_beta   90.00
_cell.angle_gamma   90.00
#
_symmetry.space_group_name_H-M   'P 1'
#
loop_
_entity.id
_entity.type
_entity.pdbx_description
1 polymer ?
#
loop_
_entity_poly.entity_id
_entity_poly.type
_entity_poly.pdbx_seq_one_letter_code
_entity_poly.pdbx_strand_id
1 'polypeptide(L)'
;MGSESFDKFLNLLGDAITLQGWAGYRGGLDTKNDTTGIKSIYTVYQGHELMFHVSTMLPYSKENKQQVERKRHIGNDIVTIVFQEGDDASTIKTAQ
;
A
#
# COMPACT_ATOMS: atom_id res chain seq x y z
N MET A 1 5.48 -9.26 6.71
CA MET A 1 4.76 -8.42 7.69
C MET A 1 5.71 -7.34 8.14
N GLY A 2 5.19 -6.14 8.43
CA GLY A 2 6.01 -5.00 8.85
C GLY A 2 6.48 -5.13 10.29
N SER A 3 7.28 -4.16 10.74
CA SER A 3 7.65 -3.99 12.15
C SER A 3 6.49 -3.37 12.95
N GLU A 4 6.54 -3.45 14.27
CA GLU A 4 5.52 -2.87 15.15
C GLU A 4 5.39 -1.34 14.94
N SER A 5 6.51 -0.68 14.66
CA SER A 5 6.56 0.76 14.34
C SER A 5 5.83 1.06 13.02
N PHE A 6 6.03 0.22 12.00
CA PHE A 6 5.32 0.31 10.72
C PHE A 6 3.82 0.07 10.88
N ASP A 7 3.41 -0.94 11.65
CA ASP A 7 1.99 -1.23 11.87
C ASP A 7 1.30 -0.09 12.63
N LYS A 8 1.96 0.49 13.64
CA LYS A 8 1.48 1.72 14.32
C LYS A 8 1.35 2.87 13.36
N PHE A 9 2.33 3.06 12.47
CA PHE A 9 2.28 4.10 11.44
C PHE A 9 1.10 3.92 10.49
N LEU A 10 0.85 2.70 10.01
CA LEU A 10 -0.30 2.41 9.15
C LEU A 10 -1.64 2.72 9.84
N ASN A 11 -1.77 2.39 11.13
CA ASN A 11 -2.97 2.70 11.91
C ASN A 11 -3.21 4.21 12.11
N LEU A 12 -2.19 5.06 11.92
CA LEU A 12 -2.37 6.52 11.91
C LEU A 12 -2.89 7.03 10.56
N LEU A 13 -2.64 6.31 9.46
CA LEU A 13 -3.07 6.70 8.12
C LEU A 13 -4.55 6.38 7.87
N GLY A 14 -5.06 5.31 8.47
CA GLY A 14 -6.45 4.89 8.29
C GLY A 14 -6.74 3.51 8.85
N ASP A 15 -7.89 2.98 8.46
CA ASP A 15 -8.38 1.67 8.88
C ASP A 15 -7.96 0.59 7.89
N ALA A 16 -7.63 -0.59 8.42
CA ALA A 16 -7.42 -1.77 7.60
C ALA A 16 -8.76 -2.35 7.12
N ILE A 17 -8.99 -2.35 5.82
CA ILE A 17 -10.19 -2.90 5.19
C ILE A 17 -9.88 -4.19 4.44
N THR A 18 -10.88 -5.05 4.30
CA THR A 18 -10.83 -6.22 3.39
C THR A 18 -11.23 -5.78 1.99
N LEU A 19 -10.42 -6.12 0.99
CA LEU A 19 -10.65 -5.74 -0.39
C LEU A 19 -11.79 -6.52 -1.04
N GLN A 20 -11.90 -7.82 -0.73
CA GLN A 20 -12.98 -8.64 -1.25
C GLN A 20 -14.34 -8.08 -0.82
N GLY A 21 -15.16 -7.69 -1.81
CA GLY A 21 -16.48 -7.10 -1.57
C GLY A 21 -16.46 -5.64 -1.11
N TRP A 22 -15.30 -4.95 -1.12
CA TRP A 22 -15.22 -3.53 -0.80
C TRP A 22 -16.06 -2.70 -1.78
N ALA A 23 -16.95 -1.87 -1.23
CA ALA A 23 -17.91 -1.07 -1.99
C ALA A 23 -17.51 0.41 -2.14
N GLY A 24 -16.52 0.88 -1.38
CA GLY A 24 -16.03 2.26 -1.45
C GLY A 24 -15.00 2.48 -2.57
N TYR A 25 -14.37 3.65 -2.58
CA TYR A 25 -13.26 3.92 -3.50
C TYR A 25 -12.15 2.88 -3.32
N ARG A 26 -11.68 2.31 -4.43
CA ARG A 26 -10.76 1.16 -4.43
C ARG A 26 -9.37 1.45 -4.99
N GLY A 27 -9.10 2.66 -5.48
CA GLY A 27 -7.76 3.01 -6.01
C GLY A 27 -7.25 2.15 -7.18
N GLY A 28 -8.12 1.36 -7.83
CA GLY A 28 -7.71 0.39 -8.84
C GLY A 28 -7.28 -0.98 -8.29
N LEU A 29 -7.40 -1.22 -6.99
CA LEU A 29 -7.24 -2.54 -6.37
C LEU A 29 -8.40 -3.47 -6.76
N ASP A 30 -8.10 -4.76 -6.85
CA ASP A 30 -9.05 -5.83 -7.09
C ASP A 30 -9.87 -6.11 -5.82
N THR A 31 -11.19 -6.14 -5.99
CA THR A 31 -12.16 -6.39 -4.92
C THR A 31 -12.91 -7.71 -5.12
N LYS A 32 -12.47 -8.56 -6.05
CA LYS A 32 -13.17 -9.79 -6.43
C LYS A 32 -12.31 -11.04 -6.29
N ASN A 33 -11.06 -11.00 -6.76
CA ASN A 33 -10.23 -12.20 -6.91
C ASN A 33 -8.89 -12.11 -6.15
N ASP A 34 -8.75 -11.17 -5.22
CA ASP A 34 -7.57 -10.94 -4.38
C ASP A 34 -6.24 -10.77 -5.15
N THR A 35 -6.30 -10.41 -6.43
CA THR A 35 -5.11 -10.29 -7.30
C THR A 35 -4.21 -9.11 -6.92
N THR A 36 -4.70 -8.19 -6.09
CA THR A 36 -3.95 -7.06 -5.55
C THR A 36 -3.87 -7.10 -4.03
N GLY A 37 -3.98 -8.30 -3.43
CA GLY A 37 -3.92 -8.50 -2.00
C GLY A 37 -5.30 -8.63 -1.36
N ILE A 38 -5.31 -8.92 -0.06
CA ILE A 38 -6.54 -9.22 0.70
C ILE A 38 -7.02 -7.99 1.47
N LYS A 39 -6.08 -7.14 1.90
CA LYS A 39 -6.35 -5.95 2.72
C LYS A 39 -5.61 -4.75 2.20
N SER A 40 -6.12 -3.58 2.56
CA SER A 40 -5.48 -2.29 2.33
C SER A 40 -5.78 -1.34 3.48
N ILE A 41 -5.13 -0.17 3.50
CA ILE A 41 -5.46 0.93 4.42
C ILE A 41 -6.33 1.95 3.69
N TYR A 42 -7.41 2.36 4.33
CA TYR A 42 -8.39 3.27 3.78
C TYR A 42 -8.79 4.33 4.81
N THR A 43 -9.04 5.56 4.37
CA THR A 43 -9.60 6.62 5.22
C THR A 43 -10.45 7.59 4.43
N VAL A 44 -11.27 8.38 5.14
CA VAL A 44 -11.96 9.54 4.58
C VAL A 44 -11.45 10.79 5.27
N TYR A 45 -10.78 11.66 4.52
CA TYR A 45 -10.25 12.92 5.03
C TYR A 45 -10.94 14.09 4.35
N GLN A 46 -11.61 14.94 5.15
CA GLN A 46 -12.36 16.10 4.64
C GLN A 46 -13.33 15.75 3.49
N GLY A 47 -14.01 14.60 3.61
CA GLY A 47 -14.97 14.12 2.61
C GLY A 47 -14.34 13.48 1.36
N HIS A 48 -13.01 13.38 1.28
CA HIS A 48 -12.31 12.70 0.20
C HIS A 48 -11.92 11.29 0.64
N GLU A 49 -12.16 10.30 -0.22
CA GLU A 49 -11.76 8.91 0.02
C GLU A 49 -10.29 8.70 -0.38
N LEU A 50 -9.50 8.08 0.49
CA LEU A 50 -8.10 7.74 0.25
C LEU A 50 -7.92 6.23 0.35
N MET A 51 -7.39 5.62 -0.72
CA MET A 51 -6.97 4.23 -0.74
C MET A 51 -5.45 4.16 -0.82
N PHE A 52 -4.80 3.59 0.19
CA PHE A 52 -3.33 3.51 0.24
C PHE A 52 -2.83 2.22 -0.41
N HIS A 53 -1.98 2.32 -1.43
CA HIS A 53 -1.26 1.18 -2.00
C HIS A 53 -0.08 0.76 -1.10
N VAL A 54 -0.36 0.00 -0.05
CA VAL A 54 0.69 -0.45 0.89
C VAL A 54 1.51 -1.59 0.27
N SER A 55 2.79 -1.33 -0.03
CA SER A 55 3.68 -2.26 -0.72
C SER A 55 3.80 -3.64 -0.06
N THR A 56 3.72 -3.71 1.27
CA THR A 56 3.77 -4.95 2.06
C THR A 56 2.45 -5.73 2.06
N MET A 57 1.34 -5.10 1.67
CA MET A 57 0.01 -5.72 1.53
C MET A 57 -0.31 -6.15 0.08
N LEU A 58 0.40 -5.59 -0.91
CA LEU A 58 0.30 -6.05 -2.29
C LEU A 58 0.97 -7.43 -2.48
N PRO A 59 0.53 -8.27 -3.43
CA PRO A 59 1.11 -9.60 -3.64
C PRO A 59 2.59 -9.55 -4.01
N TYR A 60 3.34 -10.54 -3.55
CA TYR A 60 4.76 -10.71 -3.85
C TYR A 60 4.96 -12.04 -4.58
N SER A 61 5.64 -12.02 -5.73
CA SER A 61 6.08 -13.24 -6.40
C SER A 61 7.60 -13.29 -6.45
N LYS A 62 8.20 -14.35 -5.90
CA LYS A 62 9.65 -14.57 -5.98
C LYS A 62 10.14 -14.80 -7.42
N GLU A 63 9.26 -15.30 -8.28
CA GLU A 63 9.56 -15.53 -9.71
C GLU A 63 9.54 -14.23 -10.52
N ASN A 64 8.72 -13.26 -10.11
CA ASN A 64 8.68 -11.94 -10.73
C ASN A 64 9.68 -10.97 -10.09
N LYS A 65 10.97 -11.07 -10.46
CA LYS A 65 12.03 -10.20 -9.93
C LYS A 65 11.73 -8.69 -10.06
N GLN A 66 10.96 -8.29 -11.06
CA GLN A 66 10.60 -6.88 -11.28
C GLN A 66 9.43 -6.40 -10.41
N GLN A 67 8.66 -7.32 -9.81
CA GLN A 67 7.46 -7.04 -9.04
C GLN A 67 6.49 -6.10 -9.78
N VAL A 68 6.28 -6.38 -11.08
CA VAL A 68 5.57 -5.47 -12.01
C VAL A 68 4.23 -5.02 -11.46
N GLU A 69 3.41 -5.90 -10.87
CA GLU A 69 2.11 -5.51 -10.32
C GLU A 69 2.23 -4.53 -9.14
N ARG A 70 3.22 -4.71 -8.25
CA ARG A 70 3.47 -3.75 -7.16
C ARG A 70 3.90 -2.40 -7.70
N LYS A 71 4.83 -2.40 -8.66
CA LYS A 71 5.32 -1.19 -9.31
C LYS A 71 4.23 -0.49 -10.12
N ARG A 72 3.31 -1.25 -10.72
CA ARG A 72 2.19 -0.69 -11.49
C ARG A 72 1.24 0.12 -10.62
N HIS A 73 0.96 -0.32 -9.39
CA HIS A 73 0.12 0.47 -8.49
C HIS A 73 0.91 1.66 -7.94
N ILE A 74 2.04 1.41 -7.29
CA ILE A 74 2.80 2.46 -6.59
C ILE A 74 3.42 3.47 -7.56
N GLY A 75 3.94 3.01 -8.70
CA GLY A 75 4.61 3.87 -9.69
C GLY A 75 3.66 4.75 -10.50
N ASN A 76 2.35 4.49 -10.45
CA ASN A 76 1.33 5.34 -11.05
C ASN A 76 0.72 6.32 -10.04
N ASP A 77 1.10 6.25 -8.76
CA ASP A 77 0.66 7.21 -7.75
C ASP A 77 1.42 8.53 -7.90
N ILE A 78 0.69 9.65 -7.82
CA ILE A 78 1.28 11.01 -7.91
C ILE A 78 2.09 11.34 -6.64
N VAL A 79 1.67 10.80 -5.49
CA VAL A 79 2.28 11.01 -4.18
C VAL A 79 2.53 9.66 -3.52
N THR A 80 3.75 9.45 -3.02
CA THR A 80 4.14 8.24 -2.31
C THR A 80 4.71 8.60 -0.94
N ILE A 81 4.32 7.83 0.07
CA ILE A 81 4.86 7.93 1.43
C ILE A 81 5.90 6.83 1.60
N VAL A 82 7.11 7.21 2.05
CA VAL A 82 8.16 6.25 2.40
C VAL A 82 8.30 6.20 3.91
N PHE A 83 8.03 5.03 4.49
CA PHE A 83 8.33 4.74 5.88
C PHE A 83 9.75 4.19 5.99
N GLN A 84 10.55 4.76 6.89
CA GLN A 84 11.90 4.31 7.18
C GLN A 84 12.03 4.06 8.68
N GLU A 85 12.59 2.90 9.03
CA GLU A 85 12.90 2.53 10.41
C GLU A 85 14.40 2.73 10.68
N GLY A 86 14.73 3.44 11.76
CA GLY A 86 16.10 3.81 12.13
C GLY A 86 16.60 5.12 11.51
N ASP A 87 17.78 5.58 11.96
CA ASP A 87 18.35 6.91 11.65
C ASP A 87 19.27 6.93 10.41
N ASP A 88 19.43 5.79 9.72
CA ASP A 88 20.32 5.70 8.56
C ASP A 88 19.71 6.39 7.33
N ALA A 89 19.78 7.72 7.29
CA ALA A 89 19.39 8.58 6.16
C ALA A 89 20.24 8.37 4.89
N SER A 90 20.95 7.24 4.77
CA SER A 90 21.71 6.85 3.59
C SER A 90 20.75 6.69 2.40
N THR A 91 20.60 7.79 1.65
CA THR A 91 19.88 7.96 0.38
C THR A 91 18.76 6.95 0.15
N ILE A 92 17.52 7.34 0.49
CA ILE A 92 16.33 6.68 -0.05
C ILE A 92 16.41 6.79 -1.58
N LYS A 93 16.93 5.76 -2.24
CA LYS A 93 16.85 5.63 -3.69
C LYS A 93 15.47 5.08 -4.00
N THR A 94 14.51 5.98 -4.19
CA THR A 94 13.21 5.64 -4.73
C THR A 94 13.42 5.02 -6.10
N ALA A 95 13.14 3.72 -6.24
CA ALA A 95 13.11 3.07 -7.54
C ALA A 95 11.82 3.50 -8.25
N GLN A 96 11.89 4.56 -9.04
CA GLN A 96 10.98 4.74 -10.17
C GLN A 96 11.45 3.81 -11.30
#